data_AF-A0A9E3M8Y9-F1
#
_entry.id   AF-A0A9E3M8Y9-F1
#
_cell.length_a   1.000
_cell.length_b   1.000
_cell.length_c   1.000
_cell.angle_alpha   90.00
_cell.angle_beta   90.00
_cell.angle_gamma   90.00
#
_symmetry.space_group_name_H-M   'P 1'
#
loop_
_entity.id
_entity.type
_entity.pdbx_description
1 polymer ?
#
loop_
_entity_poly.entity_id
_entity_poly.type
_entity_poly.pdbx_seq_one_letter_code
_entity_poly.pdbx_strand_id
1 'polypeptide(L)'
;MSILTANLKHLYQRRGLWLVYVFLGFIVFVSIAGTLDKTPKRGECAILMMSMFFIGFLIATLPIDILAKPFAYCLPGHRKVPRKFIFSTGVAINLLASLIFLLYPVLYLYWPHRIAVICSAFFAGMTLYWLGVGSAFIFRNLTLWIPLLWFSIFGGRIFDLHIITERVIVEEPAVVILVGALSSLAAWFWLDNDGLARRYCARAWVGFLDIWNKNKLQKYKQARAATKPDKDKFKCHLKPSVESFFLDRMNKCDYYGPARHIWGRLYTSFGILLSKWLPALSVALVIVCVSAYFPPIGFFIFIMAGSMMAGGNIRSVYSSMLITVGRNERFITALTLAATSVVLITIPVIIIAALSVLLETIMPDIRLWGKTFTFEAINMRPFFVALLLIIPVISTFQLIFYRKPILGLVFFMFMFQLLFVSVIFWRKPLLTVIANPISIAGLIVLSWVLFLLVLRYVCMRRCLVGQG
;
A
#
# COMPACT_ATOMS: atom_id res chain seq x y z
N MET A 1 10.48 -32.30 17.09
CA MET A 1 9.58 -31.49 16.22
C MET A 1 10.18 -31.48 14.82
N SER A 2 9.46 -31.93 13.78
CA SER A 2 10.04 -31.98 12.44
C SER A 2 10.35 -30.57 11.90
N ILE A 3 11.34 -30.45 11.02
CA ILE A 3 11.69 -29.19 10.36
C ILE A 3 10.47 -28.61 9.61
N LEU A 4 9.68 -29.48 8.99
CA LEU A 4 8.42 -29.11 8.35
C LEU A 4 7.43 -28.49 9.33
N THR A 5 7.25 -29.10 10.52
CA THR A 5 6.35 -28.57 11.56
C THR A 5 6.81 -27.20 12.06
N ALA A 6 8.12 -26.99 12.24
CA ALA A 6 8.67 -25.70 12.65
C ALA A 6 8.44 -24.62 11.57
N ASN A 7 8.66 -24.97 10.29
CA ASN A 7 8.43 -24.06 9.16
C ASN A 7 6.94 -23.74 8.96
N LEU A 8 6.06 -24.74 9.06
CA LEU A 8 4.61 -24.55 8.99
C LEU A 8 4.09 -23.71 10.16
N LYS A 9 4.62 -23.92 11.37
CA LYS A 9 4.29 -23.07 12.52
C LYS A 9 4.70 -21.62 12.28
N HIS A 10 5.88 -21.38 11.72
CA HIS A 10 6.35 -20.04 11.40
C HIS A 10 5.53 -19.40 10.26
N LEU A 11 5.12 -20.16 9.25
CA LEU A 11 4.21 -19.70 8.19
C LEU A 11 2.82 -19.35 8.75
N TYR A 12 2.27 -20.21 9.62
CA TYR A 12 0.98 -20.00 10.27
C TYR A 12 0.98 -18.77 11.19
N GLN A 13 2.07 -18.55 11.92
CA GLN A 13 2.24 -17.36 12.75
C GLN A 13 2.31 -16.06 11.94
N ARG A 14 2.68 -16.13 10.65
CA ARG A 14 2.74 -14.98 9.73
C ARG A 14 1.42 -14.75 9.01
N ARG A 15 0.37 -14.46 9.78
CA ARG A 15 -1.00 -14.19 9.27
C ARG A 15 -1.08 -13.15 8.14
N GLY A 16 -0.17 -12.17 8.11
CA GLY A 16 -0.15 -11.16 7.04
C GLY A 16 0.12 -11.75 5.66
N LEU A 17 0.82 -12.88 5.60
CA LEU A 17 1.22 -13.52 4.36
C LEU A 17 0.09 -14.28 3.70
N TRP A 18 -0.86 -14.78 4.51
CA TRP A 18 -2.11 -15.35 4.03
C TRP A 18 -2.93 -14.34 3.23
N LEU A 19 -2.93 -13.07 3.66
CA LEU A 19 -3.65 -12.03 2.92
C LEU A 19 -3.03 -11.75 1.57
N VAL A 20 -1.70 -11.75 1.52
CA VAL A 20 -0.96 -11.60 0.28
C VAL A 20 -1.32 -12.72 -0.67
N TYR A 21 -1.39 -13.96 -0.19
CA TYR A 21 -1.83 -15.09 -1.01
C TYR A 21 -3.27 -14.97 -1.50
N VAL A 22 -4.19 -14.51 -0.65
CA VAL A 22 -5.59 -14.27 -1.05
C VAL A 22 -5.68 -13.16 -2.10
N PHE A 23 -4.97 -12.04 -1.90
CA PHE A 23 -4.95 -10.92 -2.84
C PHE A 23 -4.35 -11.31 -4.19
N LEU A 24 -3.27 -12.07 -4.17
CA LEU A 24 -2.58 -12.57 -5.35
C LEU A 24 -3.43 -13.61 -6.08
N GLY A 25 -4.09 -14.51 -5.34
CA GLY A 25 -5.08 -15.44 -5.89
C GLY A 25 -6.24 -14.70 -6.55
N PHE A 26 -6.70 -13.59 -5.97
CA PHE A 26 -7.72 -12.74 -6.58
C PHE A 26 -7.22 -12.07 -7.88
N ILE A 27 -6.00 -11.54 -7.90
CA ILE A 27 -5.40 -10.97 -9.13
C ILE A 27 -5.29 -12.03 -10.23
N VAL A 28 -4.80 -13.22 -9.88
CA VAL A 28 -4.68 -14.35 -10.82
C VAL A 28 -6.06 -14.75 -11.34
N PHE A 29 -7.05 -14.86 -10.45
CA PHE A 29 -8.42 -15.18 -10.82
C PHE A 29 -9.02 -14.13 -11.77
N VAL A 30 -8.88 -12.84 -11.47
CA VAL A 30 -9.36 -11.74 -12.34
C VAL A 30 -8.66 -11.76 -13.69
N SER A 31 -7.36 -12.07 -13.72
CA SER A 31 -6.60 -12.17 -14.97
C SER A 31 -7.09 -13.35 -15.82
N ILE A 32 -7.31 -14.52 -15.21
CA ILE A 32 -7.86 -15.70 -15.91
C ILE A 32 -9.28 -15.41 -16.41
N ALA A 33 -10.13 -14.83 -15.56
CA ALA A 33 -11.51 -14.49 -15.91
C ALA A 33 -11.57 -13.50 -17.07
N GLY A 34 -10.67 -12.51 -17.12
CA GLY A 34 -10.53 -11.61 -18.27
C GLY A 34 -10.18 -12.39 -19.54
N THR A 35 -9.14 -13.22 -19.48
CA THR A 35 -8.69 -13.99 -20.66
C THR A 35 -9.73 -14.97 -21.22
N LEU A 36 -10.71 -15.39 -20.40
CA LEU A 36 -11.79 -16.29 -20.80
C LEU A 36 -13.01 -15.54 -21.37
N ASP A 37 -13.03 -14.20 -21.38
CA ASP A 37 -14.13 -13.44 -21.92
C ASP A 37 -14.23 -13.62 -23.46
N LYS A 38 -15.46 -13.63 -24.00
CA LYS A 38 -15.74 -13.95 -25.42
C LYS A 38 -15.07 -12.98 -26.39
N THR A 39 -14.78 -11.77 -25.93
CA THR A 39 -14.04 -10.75 -26.66
C THR A 39 -12.76 -10.43 -25.89
N PRO A 40 -11.71 -11.26 -26.01
CA PRO A 40 -10.46 -11.07 -25.29
C PRO A 40 -9.90 -9.70 -25.66
N LYS A 41 -9.80 -8.82 -24.67
CA LYS A 41 -9.22 -7.49 -24.88
C LYS A 41 -7.71 -7.65 -24.93
N ARG A 42 -7.09 -6.99 -25.91
CA ARG A 42 -5.63 -6.95 -26.03
C ARG A 42 -5.02 -6.43 -24.72
N GLY A 43 -3.98 -7.09 -24.24
CA GLY A 43 -3.19 -6.68 -23.07
C GLY A 43 -3.64 -7.28 -21.72
N GLU A 44 -4.70 -8.10 -21.66
CA GLU A 44 -5.13 -8.72 -20.40
C GLU A 44 -4.11 -9.74 -19.86
N CYS A 45 -3.41 -10.45 -20.75
CA CYS A 45 -2.35 -11.39 -20.38
C CYS A 45 -1.13 -10.65 -19.77
N ALA A 46 -0.88 -9.42 -20.19
CA ALA A 46 0.22 -8.63 -19.65
C ALA A 46 -0.01 -8.21 -18.19
N ILE A 47 -1.27 -8.09 -17.73
CA ILE A 47 -1.57 -7.81 -16.31
C ILE A 47 -1.07 -8.95 -15.43
N LEU A 48 -1.28 -10.19 -15.85
CA LEU A 48 -0.76 -11.37 -15.16
C LEU A 48 0.77 -11.35 -15.11
N MET A 49 1.44 -11.00 -16.21
CA MET A 49 2.91 -10.88 -16.25
C MET A 49 3.41 -9.78 -15.31
N MET A 50 2.78 -8.61 -15.31
CA MET A 50 3.10 -7.52 -14.37
C MET A 50 2.87 -7.93 -12.91
N SER A 51 1.93 -8.85 -12.64
CA SER A 51 1.74 -9.39 -11.28
C SER A 51 2.94 -10.20 -10.77
N MET A 52 3.75 -10.77 -11.67
CA MET A 52 4.97 -11.51 -11.32
C MET A 52 6.01 -10.65 -10.60
N PHE A 53 6.05 -9.34 -10.92
CA PHE A 53 6.85 -8.38 -10.17
C PHE A 53 6.48 -8.37 -8.68
N PHE A 54 5.19 -8.28 -8.36
CA PHE A 54 4.73 -8.25 -6.97
C PHE A 54 4.92 -9.60 -6.29
N ILE A 55 4.70 -10.69 -7.00
CA ILE A 55 4.97 -12.04 -6.53
C ILE A 55 6.45 -12.18 -6.13
N GLY A 56 7.37 -11.77 -7.00
CA GLY A 56 8.81 -11.80 -6.73
C GLY A 56 9.22 -10.93 -5.56
N PHE A 57 8.68 -9.71 -5.49
CA PHE A 57 8.90 -8.80 -4.37
C PHE A 57 8.47 -9.41 -3.04
N LEU A 58 7.26 -9.97 -2.97
CA LEU A 58 6.70 -10.55 -1.76
C LEU A 58 7.46 -11.81 -1.34
N ILE A 59 7.77 -12.70 -2.29
CA ILE A 59 8.56 -13.91 -2.02
C ILE A 59 9.93 -13.54 -1.49
N ALA A 60 10.59 -12.51 -2.00
CA ALA A 60 11.90 -12.06 -1.52
C ALA A 60 11.88 -11.52 -0.09
N THR A 61 10.76 -10.98 0.40
CA THR A 61 10.67 -10.51 1.81
C THR A 61 10.81 -11.64 2.84
N LEU A 62 10.41 -12.86 2.50
CA LEU A 62 10.54 -14.04 3.36
C LEU A 62 12.00 -14.42 3.69
N PRO A 63 12.87 -14.67 2.70
CA PRO A 63 14.27 -14.96 2.94
C PRO A 63 15.04 -13.77 3.50
N ILE A 64 14.68 -12.52 3.19
CA ILE A 64 15.31 -11.34 3.83
C ILE A 64 15.14 -11.40 5.35
N ASP A 65 13.96 -11.77 5.83
CA ASP A 65 13.69 -11.94 7.26
C ASP A 65 14.51 -13.07 7.90
N ILE A 66 14.82 -14.10 7.12
CA ILE A 66 15.68 -15.21 7.55
C ILE A 66 17.14 -14.73 7.61
N LEU A 67 17.60 -14.02 6.57
CA LEU A 67 18.95 -13.44 6.46
C LEU A 67 19.21 -12.36 7.53
N ALA A 68 18.16 -11.72 8.06
CA ALA A 68 18.27 -10.76 9.15
C ALA A 68 18.61 -11.40 10.50
N LYS A 69 18.42 -12.72 10.66
CA LYS A 69 18.69 -13.43 11.92
C LYS A 69 20.17 -13.82 12.00
N PRO A 70 20.91 -13.44 13.07
CA PRO A 70 22.35 -13.70 13.17
C PRO A 70 22.68 -15.20 13.16
N PHE A 71 21.88 -16.01 13.85
CA PHE A 71 22.08 -17.47 13.93
C PHE A 71 21.83 -18.22 12.61
N ALA A 72 21.20 -17.60 11.61
CA ALA A 72 20.97 -18.24 10.31
C ALA A 72 22.28 -18.57 9.58
N TYR A 73 23.36 -17.82 9.86
CA TYR A 73 24.66 -18.03 9.23
C TYR A 73 25.53 -19.09 9.90
N CYS A 74 25.21 -19.46 11.14
CA CYS A 74 25.94 -20.52 11.85
C CYS A 74 25.50 -21.93 11.42
N LEU A 75 24.39 -22.04 10.69
CA LEU A 75 23.85 -23.32 10.24
C LEU A 75 24.48 -23.75 8.90
N PRO A 76 25.09 -24.94 8.81
CA PRO A 76 25.74 -25.42 7.59
C PRO A 76 24.72 -25.52 6.45
N GLY A 77 25.09 -25.02 5.26
CA GLY A 77 24.25 -25.06 4.06
C GLY A 77 23.08 -24.07 4.02
N HIS A 78 22.72 -23.44 5.14
CA HIS A 78 21.58 -22.52 5.23
C HIS A 78 21.73 -21.28 4.34
N ARG A 79 22.97 -20.91 4.02
CA ARG A 79 23.31 -19.82 3.10
C ARG A 79 22.72 -20.01 1.69
N LYS A 80 22.69 -21.24 1.17
CA LYS A 80 22.23 -21.52 -0.20
C LYS A 80 20.71 -21.65 -0.29
N VAL A 81 20.01 -21.76 0.84
CA VAL A 81 18.56 -22.01 0.90
C VAL A 81 17.75 -20.84 0.32
N PRO A 82 18.00 -19.56 0.67
CA PRO A 82 17.31 -18.43 0.06
C PRO A 82 17.34 -18.42 -1.46
N ARG A 83 18.52 -18.62 -2.06
CA ARG A 83 18.69 -18.67 -3.52
C ARG A 83 17.86 -19.77 -4.15
N LYS A 84 17.99 -21.01 -3.64
CA LYS A 84 17.25 -22.17 -4.15
C LYS A 84 15.74 -21.95 -4.03
N PHE A 85 15.27 -21.44 -2.89
CA PHE A 85 13.86 -21.18 -2.63
C PHE A 85 13.27 -20.11 -3.56
N ILE A 86 13.93 -18.95 -3.69
CA ILE A 86 13.47 -17.87 -4.58
C ILE A 86 13.42 -18.38 -6.01
N PHE A 87 14.50 -19.02 -6.49
CA PHE A 87 14.58 -19.53 -7.85
C PHE A 87 13.52 -20.60 -8.15
N SER A 88 13.38 -21.62 -7.30
CA SER A 88 12.41 -22.71 -7.52
C SER A 88 10.97 -22.19 -7.52
N THR A 89 10.66 -21.24 -6.64
CA THR A 89 9.32 -20.65 -6.56
C THR A 89 9.04 -19.76 -7.77
N GLY A 90 10.02 -18.97 -8.21
CA GLY A 90 9.93 -18.18 -9.44
C GLY A 90 9.68 -19.05 -10.67
N VAL A 91 10.44 -20.13 -10.85
CA VAL A 91 10.25 -21.08 -11.95
C VAL A 91 8.86 -21.72 -11.90
N ALA A 92 8.43 -22.24 -10.75
CA ALA A 92 7.14 -22.91 -10.63
C ALA A 92 5.95 -21.97 -10.95
N ILE A 93 5.96 -20.75 -10.40
CA ILE A 93 4.87 -19.79 -10.61
C ILE A 93 4.84 -19.28 -12.04
N ASN A 94 6.00 -18.92 -12.61
CA ASN A 94 6.05 -18.44 -13.99
C ASN A 94 5.70 -19.54 -15.00
N LEU A 95 6.04 -20.80 -14.71
CA LEU A 95 5.61 -21.93 -15.53
C LEU A 95 4.08 -22.03 -15.54
N LEU A 96 3.44 -22.03 -14.37
CA LEU A 96 1.98 -22.05 -14.26
C LEU A 96 1.32 -20.84 -14.93
N ALA A 97 1.89 -19.65 -14.76
CA ALA A 97 1.37 -18.44 -15.36
C ALA A 97 1.50 -18.43 -16.90
N SER A 98 2.60 -18.95 -17.43
CA SER A 98 2.85 -19.02 -18.87
C SER A 98 1.86 -19.97 -19.57
N LEU A 99 1.36 -20.99 -18.89
CA LEU A 99 0.33 -21.89 -19.43
C LEU A 99 -0.98 -21.18 -19.77
N ILE A 100 -1.26 -20.01 -19.20
CA ILE A 100 -2.44 -19.20 -19.56
C ILE A 100 -2.39 -18.73 -21.02
N PHE A 101 -1.19 -18.58 -21.60
CA PHE A 101 -1.04 -18.27 -23.03
C PHE A 101 -1.49 -19.41 -23.96
N LEU A 102 -1.73 -20.63 -23.44
CA LEU A 102 -2.43 -21.66 -24.21
C LEU A 102 -3.85 -21.23 -24.57
N LEU A 103 -4.48 -20.35 -23.80
CA LEU A 103 -5.83 -19.86 -24.06
C LEU A 103 -5.84 -18.66 -25.04
N TYR A 104 -4.68 -18.22 -25.53
CA TYR A 104 -4.59 -17.03 -26.36
C TYR A 104 -5.18 -17.29 -27.77
N PRO A 105 -6.17 -16.50 -28.21
CA PRO A 105 -7.03 -16.84 -29.35
C PRO A 105 -6.37 -16.68 -30.72
N VAL A 106 -5.20 -16.03 -30.82
CA VAL A 106 -4.55 -15.76 -32.12
C VAL A 106 -3.53 -16.85 -32.48
N LEU A 107 -3.19 -17.75 -31.56
CA LEU A 107 -2.08 -18.71 -31.72
C LEU A 107 -2.48 -20.06 -32.35
N TYR A 108 -3.68 -20.20 -32.91
CA TYR A 108 -4.19 -21.50 -33.35
C TYR A 108 -3.51 -22.11 -34.60
N LEU A 109 -2.83 -21.32 -35.43
CA LEU A 109 -2.37 -21.79 -36.75
C LEU A 109 -0.99 -22.46 -36.79
N TYR A 110 -0.09 -22.23 -35.81
CA TYR A 110 1.28 -22.80 -35.83
C TYR A 110 1.78 -23.22 -34.44
N TRP A 111 1.86 -24.54 -34.21
CA TRP A 111 2.35 -25.14 -32.95
C TRP A 111 3.75 -24.66 -32.50
N PRO A 112 4.77 -24.57 -33.38
CA PRO A 112 6.10 -24.12 -32.97
C PRO A 112 6.10 -22.69 -32.42
N HIS A 113 5.33 -21.80 -33.07
CA HIS A 113 5.20 -20.42 -32.62
C HIS A 113 4.47 -20.33 -31.27
N ARG A 114 3.43 -21.14 -31.06
CA ARG A 114 2.73 -21.21 -29.77
C ARG A 114 3.64 -21.63 -28.62
N ILE A 115 4.49 -22.63 -28.83
CA ILE A 115 5.49 -23.05 -27.83
C ILE A 115 6.49 -21.92 -27.57
N ALA A 116 6.99 -21.27 -28.62
CA ALA A 116 7.89 -20.13 -28.49
C ALA A 116 7.28 -18.98 -27.69
N VAL A 117 5.99 -18.67 -27.89
CA VAL A 117 5.27 -17.63 -27.13
C VAL A 117 5.06 -18.02 -25.67
N ILE A 118 4.77 -19.29 -25.36
CA ILE A 118 4.69 -19.75 -23.96
C ILE A 118 6.05 -19.65 -23.28
N CYS A 119 7.13 -20.06 -23.95
CA CYS A 119 8.49 -19.89 -23.45
C CYS A 119 8.84 -18.40 -23.25
N SER A 120 8.49 -17.55 -24.21
CA SER A 120 8.65 -16.09 -24.12
C SER A 120 7.90 -15.52 -22.91
N ALA A 121 6.63 -15.90 -22.72
CA ALA A 121 5.82 -15.48 -21.57
C ALA A 121 6.43 -15.96 -20.24
N PHE A 122 6.92 -17.21 -20.16
CA PHE A 122 7.65 -17.70 -19.00
C PHE A 122 8.86 -16.82 -18.66
N PHE A 123 9.68 -16.51 -19.67
CA PHE A 123 10.89 -15.71 -19.50
C PHE A 123 10.60 -14.23 -19.21
N ALA A 124 9.55 -13.64 -19.80
CA ALA A 124 9.05 -12.31 -19.46
C ALA A 124 8.53 -12.24 -18.02
N GLY A 125 7.79 -13.25 -17.58
CA GLY A 125 7.38 -13.37 -16.19
C GLY A 125 8.59 -13.48 -15.25
N MET A 126 9.61 -14.26 -15.63
CA MET A 126 10.85 -14.38 -14.88
C MET A 126 11.63 -13.06 -14.79
N THR A 127 11.75 -12.26 -15.87
CA THR A 127 12.42 -10.95 -15.79
C THR A 127 11.71 -10.04 -14.79
N LEU A 128 10.39 -9.92 -14.88
CA LEU A 128 9.57 -9.11 -13.96
C LEU A 128 9.66 -9.62 -12.53
N TYR A 129 9.62 -10.94 -12.34
CA TYR A 129 9.85 -11.58 -11.05
C TYR A 129 11.20 -11.19 -10.45
N TRP A 130 12.29 -11.26 -11.22
CA TRP A 130 13.63 -10.89 -10.76
C TRP A 130 13.77 -9.40 -10.46
N LEU A 131 13.11 -8.53 -11.23
CA LEU A 131 13.02 -7.11 -10.90
C LEU A 131 12.31 -6.91 -9.55
N GLY A 132 11.24 -7.68 -9.28
CA GLY A 132 10.56 -7.73 -7.99
C GLY A 132 11.47 -8.17 -6.85
N VAL A 133 12.22 -9.26 -7.06
CA VAL A 133 13.20 -9.76 -6.07
C VAL A 133 14.29 -8.72 -5.82
N GLY A 134 14.91 -8.21 -6.89
CA GLY A 134 15.98 -7.23 -6.85
C GLY A 134 15.56 -5.98 -6.09
N SER A 135 14.36 -5.47 -6.37
CA SER A 135 13.81 -4.31 -5.68
C SER A 135 13.60 -4.53 -4.18
N ALA A 136 13.14 -5.70 -3.74
CA ALA A 136 13.01 -6.01 -2.31
C ALA A 136 14.35 -5.97 -1.56
N PHE A 137 15.45 -6.34 -2.22
CA PHE A 137 16.80 -6.28 -1.66
C PHE A 137 17.49 -4.91 -1.81
N ILE A 138 17.10 -4.09 -2.79
CA ILE A 138 17.66 -2.75 -2.94
C ILE A 138 17.00 -1.78 -1.95
N PHE A 139 15.68 -1.83 -1.86
CA PHE A 139 14.90 -0.84 -1.11
C PHE A 139 14.56 -1.34 0.29
N ARG A 140 15.16 -0.69 1.29
CA ARG A 140 14.88 -0.99 2.71
C ARG A 140 13.48 -0.58 3.15
N ASN A 141 12.89 0.42 2.48
CA ASN A 141 11.58 0.92 2.85
C ASN A 141 10.53 0.47 1.84
N LEU A 142 9.80 -0.58 2.22
CA LEU A 142 8.79 -1.20 1.38
C LEU A 142 7.56 -0.31 1.19
N THR A 143 7.38 0.75 2.00
CA THR A 143 6.28 1.70 1.82
C THR A 143 6.38 2.47 0.51
N LEU A 144 7.58 2.66 -0.04
CA LEU A 144 7.79 3.34 -1.32
C LEU A 144 7.24 2.53 -2.51
N TRP A 145 7.09 1.21 -2.34
CA TRP A 145 6.57 0.33 -3.40
C TRP A 145 5.05 0.36 -3.51
N ILE A 146 4.33 0.78 -2.46
CA ILE A 146 2.86 0.85 -2.51
C ILE A 146 2.40 1.87 -3.57
N PRO A 147 2.89 3.13 -3.57
CA PRO A 147 2.56 4.08 -4.64
C PRO A 147 3.05 3.63 -6.01
N LEU A 148 4.25 3.03 -6.09
CA LEU A 148 4.79 2.58 -7.38
C LEU A 148 3.98 1.43 -7.97
N LEU A 149 3.45 0.52 -7.14
CA LEU A 149 2.53 -0.54 -7.55
C LEU A 149 1.32 0.05 -8.26
N TRP A 150 0.68 1.03 -7.61
CA TRP A 150 -0.48 1.70 -8.19
C TRP A 150 -0.13 2.45 -9.47
N PHE A 151 0.99 3.18 -9.46
CA PHE A 151 1.49 3.85 -10.65
C PHE A 151 1.77 2.89 -11.80
N SER A 152 2.35 1.72 -11.53
CA SER A 152 2.64 0.71 -12.55
C SER A 152 1.36 0.11 -13.14
N ILE A 153 0.36 -0.21 -12.30
CA ILE A 153 -0.91 -0.80 -12.77
C ILE A 153 -1.68 0.23 -13.59
N PHE A 154 -1.79 1.46 -13.09
CA PHE A 154 -2.58 2.48 -13.77
C PHE A 154 -1.84 3.15 -14.92
N GLY A 155 -0.59 3.56 -14.71
CA GLY A 155 0.27 4.08 -15.76
C GLY A 155 0.41 3.09 -16.91
N GLY A 156 0.58 1.79 -16.60
CA GLY A 156 0.65 0.75 -17.62
C GLY A 156 -0.64 0.59 -18.45
N ARG A 157 -1.80 0.90 -17.86
CA ARG A 157 -3.07 0.94 -18.60
C ARG A 157 -3.20 2.20 -19.45
N ILE A 158 -2.81 3.36 -18.92
CA ILE A 158 -2.93 4.65 -19.59
C ILE A 158 -2.03 4.72 -20.83
N PHE A 159 -0.79 4.28 -20.67
CA PHE A 159 0.22 4.29 -21.70
C PHE A 159 0.19 3.06 -22.61
N ASP A 160 -0.83 2.21 -22.49
CA ASP A 160 -0.94 0.94 -23.21
C ASP A 160 0.29 0.04 -23.09
N LEU A 161 1.08 0.17 -22.00
CA LEU A 161 2.26 -0.66 -21.77
C LEU A 161 1.90 -2.13 -21.73
N HIS A 162 0.70 -2.47 -21.26
CA HIS A 162 0.16 -3.82 -21.29
C HIS A 162 0.04 -4.37 -22.73
N ILE A 163 -0.41 -3.55 -23.69
CA ILE A 163 -0.51 -3.92 -25.11
C ILE A 163 0.89 -4.03 -25.71
N ILE A 164 1.77 -3.07 -25.44
CA ILE A 164 3.16 -3.07 -25.95
C ILE A 164 3.92 -4.29 -25.42
N THR A 165 3.76 -4.61 -24.13
CA THR A 165 4.41 -5.77 -23.51
C THR A 165 3.89 -7.07 -24.10
N GLU A 166 2.57 -7.21 -24.27
CA GLU A 166 1.97 -8.38 -24.93
C GLU A 166 2.48 -8.52 -26.36
N ARG A 167 2.54 -7.41 -27.11
CA ARG A 167 3.08 -7.38 -28.48
C ARG A 167 4.52 -7.87 -28.52
N VAL A 168 5.40 -7.35 -27.67
CA VAL A 168 6.81 -7.76 -27.62
C VAL A 168 6.95 -9.25 -27.26
N ILE A 169 6.11 -9.76 -26.35
CA ILE A 169 6.12 -11.19 -25.98
C ILE A 169 5.73 -12.08 -27.15
N VAL A 170 4.75 -11.66 -27.96
CA VAL A 170 4.19 -12.46 -29.06
C VAL A 170 5.00 -12.31 -30.35
N GLU A 171 5.36 -11.09 -30.73
CA GLU A 171 6.06 -10.79 -31.99
C GLU A 171 7.56 -11.12 -31.92
N GLU A 172 8.21 -10.94 -30.76
CA GLU A 172 9.67 -11.09 -30.61
C GLU A 172 10.07 -12.13 -29.52
N PRO A 173 9.58 -13.39 -29.61
CA PRO A 173 9.77 -14.38 -28.55
C PRO A 173 11.24 -14.72 -28.29
N ALA A 174 12.08 -14.74 -29.34
CA ALA A 174 13.50 -15.08 -29.21
C ALA A 174 14.26 -14.07 -28.33
N VAL A 175 14.00 -12.77 -28.51
CA VAL A 175 14.64 -11.70 -27.74
C VAL A 175 14.23 -11.78 -26.27
N VAL A 176 12.93 -11.98 -26.02
CA VAL A 176 12.39 -12.09 -24.65
C VAL A 176 12.94 -13.32 -23.93
N ILE A 177 13.03 -14.46 -24.61
CA ILE A 177 13.65 -15.69 -24.08
C ILE A 177 15.11 -15.43 -23.69
N LEU A 178 15.90 -14.81 -24.56
CA LEU A 178 17.31 -14.51 -24.31
C LEU A 178 17.46 -13.59 -23.08
N VAL A 179 16.70 -12.49 -23.01
CA VAL A 179 16.74 -11.55 -21.88
C VAL A 179 16.30 -12.21 -20.58
N GLY A 180 15.27 -13.06 -20.60
CA GLY A 180 14.82 -13.80 -19.43
C GLY A 180 15.82 -14.85 -18.95
N ALA A 181 16.50 -15.54 -19.87
CA ALA A 181 17.55 -16.49 -19.54
C ALA A 181 18.76 -15.77 -18.90
N LEU A 182 19.23 -14.69 -19.53
CA LEU A 182 20.35 -13.90 -19.02
C LEU A 182 20.04 -13.27 -17.66
N SER A 183 18.85 -12.69 -17.47
CA SER A 183 18.44 -12.13 -16.18
C SER A 183 18.33 -13.20 -15.10
N SER A 184 17.87 -14.41 -15.43
CA SER A 184 17.79 -15.52 -14.49
C SER A 184 19.17 -16.04 -14.07
N LEU A 185 20.12 -16.13 -15.02
CA LEU A 185 21.51 -16.45 -14.72
C LEU A 185 22.16 -15.36 -13.86
N ALA A 186 21.99 -14.09 -14.23
CA ALA A 186 22.53 -12.97 -13.46
C ALA A 186 21.96 -12.93 -12.04
N ALA A 187 20.65 -13.14 -11.87
CA ALA A 187 20.00 -13.21 -10.56
C ALA A 187 20.51 -14.40 -9.73
N TRP A 188 20.75 -15.55 -10.35
CA TRP A 188 21.30 -16.72 -9.69
C TRP A 188 22.69 -16.47 -9.09
N PHE A 189 23.58 -15.82 -9.85
CA PHE A 189 24.92 -15.45 -9.37
C PHE A 189 24.86 -14.32 -8.35
N TRP A 190 24.00 -13.32 -8.57
CA TRP A 190 23.84 -12.19 -7.65
C TRP A 190 23.33 -12.62 -6.26
N LEU A 191 22.40 -13.59 -6.20
CA LEU A 191 21.90 -14.14 -4.94
C LEU A 191 22.91 -15.02 -4.20
N ASP A 192 23.96 -15.51 -4.87
CA ASP A 192 25.04 -16.27 -4.23
C ASP A 192 26.09 -15.36 -3.58
N ASN A 193 26.02 -14.05 -3.81
CA ASN A 193 27.04 -13.11 -3.35
C ASN A 193 27.08 -12.99 -1.81
N ASP A 194 28.25 -13.24 -1.27
CA ASP A 194 28.60 -13.10 0.15
C ASP A 194 28.26 -11.74 0.75
N GLY A 195 28.41 -10.68 -0.03
CA GLY A 195 28.12 -9.31 0.39
C GLY A 195 26.65 -9.10 0.75
N LEU A 196 25.74 -9.80 0.07
CA LEU A 196 24.30 -9.66 0.29
C LEU A 196 23.90 -10.24 1.65
N ALA A 197 24.39 -11.43 2.00
CA ALA A 197 24.26 -12.01 3.32
C ALA A 197 24.79 -11.07 4.43
N ARG A 198 26.02 -10.56 4.27
CA ARG A 198 26.65 -9.64 5.24
C ARG A 198 25.85 -8.34 5.41
N ARG A 199 25.25 -7.82 4.34
CA ARG A 199 24.45 -6.60 4.37
C ARG A 199 23.19 -6.73 5.22
N TYR A 200 22.62 -7.92 5.35
CA TYR A 200 21.39 -8.17 6.07
C TYR A 200 21.58 -8.79 7.45
N CYS A 201 22.70 -9.49 7.69
CA CYS A 201 23.00 -10.11 8.98
C CYS A 201 22.88 -9.12 10.15
N ALA A 202 22.14 -9.52 11.19
CA ALA A 202 21.90 -8.76 12.42
C ALA A 202 21.31 -7.35 12.23
N ARG A 203 20.84 -6.99 11.02
CA ARG A 203 20.21 -5.70 10.79
C ARG A 203 18.73 -5.80 11.10
N ALA A 204 18.24 -4.87 11.92
CA ALA A 204 16.80 -4.70 12.11
C ALA A 204 16.16 -4.38 10.75
N TRP A 205 15.25 -5.26 10.33
CA TRP A 205 14.47 -5.13 9.09
C TRP A 205 12.99 -5.08 9.43
N VAL A 206 12.25 -4.26 8.69
CA VAL A 206 10.79 -4.24 8.74
C VAL A 206 10.32 -4.65 7.36
N GLY A 207 9.86 -5.90 7.26
CA GLY A 207 9.24 -6.42 6.05
C GLY A 207 7.91 -5.73 5.77
N PHE A 208 7.36 -5.99 4.58
CA PHE A 208 6.14 -5.34 4.10
C PHE A 208 5.04 -5.57 5.14
N LEU A 209 4.87 -6.85 5.51
CA LEU A 209 3.93 -7.36 6.50
C LEU A 209 4.25 -6.99 7.96
N ASP A 210 5.44 -6.47 8.24
CA ASP A 210 5.83 -6.07 9.59
C ASP A 210 5.47 -4.63 9.94
N ILE A 211 5.04 -3.83 8.96
CA ILE A 211 4.46 -2.49 9.19
C ILE A 211 3.31 -2.59 10.21
N TRP A 212 2.64 -3.74 10.24
CA TRP A 212 1.53 -4.05 11.15
C TRP A 212 1.97 -4.69 12.47
N ASN A 213 3.23 -5.12 12.61
CA ASN A 213 3.78 -5.65 13.85
C ASN A 213 4.42 -4.52 14.67
N LYS A 214 3.64 -3.95 15.60
CA LYS A 214 4.08 -2.82 16.46
C LYS A 214 5.39 -3.11 17.20
N ASN A 215 5.53 -4.32 17.75
CA ASN A 215 6.69 -4.68 18.55
C ASN A 215 7.94 -4.70 17.68
N LYS A 216 7.85 -5.25 16.47
CA LYS A 216 8.97 -5.26 15.51
C LYS A 216 9.28 -3.85 15.01
N LEU A 217 8.25 -3.04 14.73
CA LEU A 217 8.41 -1.64 14.30
C LEU A 217 9.03 -0.76 15.41
N GLN A 218 8.62 -0.94 16.66
CA GLN A 218 9.21 -0.24 17.82
C GLN A 218 10.66 -0.64 18.03
N LYS A 219 10.97 -1.96 18.02
CA LYS A 219 12.35 -2.45 18.08
C LYS A 219 13.20 -1.91 16.94
N TYR A 220 12.65 -1.84 15.73
CA TYR A 220 13.32 -1.22 14.59
C TYR A 220 13.57 0.27 14.79
N LYS A 221 12.57 1.02 15.29
CA LYS A 221 12.73 2.46 15.60
C LYS A 221 13.80 2.68 16.68
N GLN A 222 13.79 1.87 17.75
CA GLN A 222 14.78 1.91 18.82
C GLN A 222 16.18 1.59 18.31
N ALA A 223 16.34 0.49 17.56
CA ALA A 223 17.62 0.12 16.95
C ALA A 223 18.14 1.22 16.01
N ARG A 224 17.26 1.81 15.19
CA ARG A 224 17.63 2.92 14.30
C ARG A 224 18.00 4.19 15.07
N ALA A 225 17.29 4.50 16.15
CA ALA A 225 17.59 5.64 17.02
C ALA A 225 18.94 5.47 17.72
N ALA A 226 19.29 4.24 18.13
CA ALA A 226 20.59 3.92 18.71
C ALA A 226 21.74 4.08 17.71
N THR A 227 21.54 3.72 16.44
CA THR A 227 22.57 3.83 15.39
C THR A 227 22.75 5.23 14.79
N LYS A 228 21.80 6.16 15.00
CA LYS A 228 21.90 7.50 14.41
C LYS A 228 22.86 8.36 15.25
N PRO A 229 23.84 9.04 14.62
CA PRO A 229 24.69 10.00 15.32
C PRO A 229 23.83 11.11 15.91
N ASP A 230 24.21 11.64 17.07
CA ASP A 230 23.40 12.61 17.81
C ASP A 230 22.98 13.82 16.96
N LYS A 231 23.85 14.27 16.05
CA LYS A 231 23.57 15.38 15.10
C LYS A 231 22.33 15.14 14.21
N ASP A 232 22.00 13.88 13.89
CA ASP A 232 20.82 13.54 13.09
C ASP A 232 19.58 13.22 13.93
N LYS A 233 19.72 13.05 15.25
CA LYS A 233 18.57 13.01 16.17
C LYS A 233 17.88 14.38 16.20
N PHE A 234 18.67 15.47 16.14
CA PHE A 234 18.15 16.83 16.17
C PHE A 234 17.43 17.29 14.88
N LYS A 235 17.71 16.68 13.72
CA LYS A 235 17.02 17.05 12.45
C LYS A 235 15.56 16.58 12.36
N CYS A 236 15.10 15.76 13.31
CA CYS A 236 13.70 15.34 13.40
C CYS A 236 12.90 16.15 14.42
N HIS A 237 13.43 17.28 14.94
CA HIS A 237 12.65 18.16 15.80
C HIS A 237 11.51 18.82 15.02
N LEU A 238 10.40 19.01 15.74
CA LEU A 238 9.32 19.85 15.26
C LEU A 238 9.84 21.27 15.11
N LYS A 239 9.30 22.01 14.15
CA LYS A 239 9.57 23.44 14.00
C LYS A 239 9.24 24.12 15.34
N PRO A 240 10.16 24.92 15.92
CA PRO A 240 9.96 25.52 17.24
C PRO A 240 8.64 26.28 17.38
N SER A 241 8.20 26.95 16.32
CA SER A 241 6.92 27.68 16.31
C SER A 241 5.69 26.78 16.44
N VAL A 242 5.74 25.56 15.90
CA VAL A 242 4.63 24.59 16.01
C VAL A 242 4.63 24.00 17.41
N GLU A 243 5.81 23.67 17.93
CA GLU A 243 5.96 23.16 19.29
C GLU A 243 5.52 24.17 20.34
N SER A 244 5.99 25.42 20.27
CA SER A 244 5.59 26.49 21.17
C SER A 244 4.08 26.72 21.12
N PHE A 245 3.47 26.73 19.92
CA PHE A 245 2.01 26.85 19.77
C PHE A 245 1.25 25.79 20.57
N PHE A 246 1.65 24.52 20.46
CA PHE A 246 0.97 23.44 21.20
C PHE A 246 1.25 23.50 22.70
N LEU A 247 2.49 23.78 23.11
CA LEU A 247 2.87 23.88 24.52
C LEU A 247 2.17 25.06 25.21
N ASP A 248 2.10 26.23 24.56
CA ASP A 248 1.40 27.41 25.08
C ASP A 248 -0.09 27.13 25.27
N ARG A 249 -0.72 26.41 24.34
CA ARG A 249 -2.13 25.99 24.48
C ARG A 249 -2.32 24.97 25.59
N MET A 250 -1.40 24.03 25.76
CA MET A 250 -1.44 23.07 26.87
C MET A 250 -1.23 23.73 28.24
N ASN A 251 -0.37 24.74 28.33
CA ASN A 251 -0.06 25.47 29.57
C ASN A 251 -1.19 26.40 30.01
N LYS A 252 -2.00 26.89 29.07
CA LYS A 252 -3.20 27.70 29.36
C LYS A 252 -4.40 26.88 29.83
N CYS A 253 -4.34 25.55 29.73
CA CYS A 253 -5.41 24.66 30.15
C CYS A 253 -5.10 24.04 31.52
N ASP A 254 -6.14 23.74 32.30
CA ASP A 254 -6.01 23.01 33.56
C ASP A 254 -5.23 21.71 33.39
N TYR A 255 -4.41 21.37 34.38
CA TYR A 255 -3.51 20.21 34.33
C TYR A 255 -4.28 18.89 34.09
N TYR A 256 -5.47 18.76 34.69
CA TYR A 256 -6.36 17.61 34.54
C TYR A 256 -7.51 17.85 33.55
N GLY A 257 -7.52 19.00 32.86
CA GLY A 257 -8.59 19.36 31.95
C GLY A 257 -8.57 18.53 30.66
N PRO A 258 -9.74 18.15 30.10
CA PRO A 258 -9.81 17.40 28.84
C PRO A 258 -9.15 18.15 27.68
N ALA A 259 -9.17 19.49 27.71
CA ALA A 259 -8.54 20.35 26.71
C ALA A 259 -7.04 20.11 26.58
N ARG A 260 -6.31 19.96 27.68
CA ARG A 260 -4.86 19.69 27.67
C ARG A 260 -4.55 18.36 26.99
N HIS A 261 -5.36 17.34 27.24
CA HIS A 261 -5.23 16.04 26.59
C HIS A 261 -5.55 16.08 25.10
N ILE A 262 -6.53 16.89 24.68
CA ILE A 262 -6.85 17.10 23.26
C ILE A 262 -5.63 17.72 22.56
N TRP A 263 -5.09 18.83 23.09
CA TRP A 263 -3.93 19.49 22.51
C TRP A 263 -2.68 18.60 22.48
N GLY A 264 -2.38 17.86 23.55
CA GLY A 264 -1.27 16.91 23.57
C GLY A 264 -1.43 15.79 22.54
N ARG A 265 -2.66 15.35 22.28
CA ARG A 265 -2.94 14.31 21.28
C ARG A 265 -2.88 14.84 19.86
N LEU A 266 -3.32 16.07 19.63
CA LEU A 266 -3.13 16.77 18.36
C LEU A 266 -1.65 17.02 18.07
N TYR A 267 -0.87 17.44 19.07
CA TYR A 267 0.58 17.62 18.96
C TYR A 267 1.28 16.32 18.56
N THR A 268 1.01 15.21 19.25
CA THR A 268 1.65 13.91 18.96
C THR A 268 1.24 13.33 17.60
N SER A 269 0.03 13.63 17.11
CA SER A 269 -0.48 13.10 15.83
C SER A 269 -0.10 13.98 14.63
N PHE A 270 -0.20 15.30 14.78
CA PHE A 270 -0.05 16.25 13.67
C PHE A 270 1.18 17.15 13.78
N GLY A 271 1.88 17.20 14.90
CA GLY A 271 2.99 18.13 15.09
C GLY A 271 4.10 17.99 14.04
N ILE A 272 4.43 16.76 13.64
CA ILE A 272 5.41 16.51 12.56
C ILE A 272 4.85 16.94 11.20
N LEU A 273 3.57 16.65 10.93
CA LEU A 273 2.92 17.02 9.67
C LEU A 273 2.84 18.54 9.51
N LEU A 274 2.39 19.24 10.56
CA LEU A 274 2.33 20.70 10.63
C LEU A 274 3.73 21.32 10.60
N SER A 275 4.74 20.66 11.13
CA SER A 275 6.13 21.14 11.00
C SER A 275 6.66 21.02 9.57
N LYS A 276 6.14 20.08 8.77
CA LYS A 276 6.62 19.78 7.42
C LYS A 276 5.55 20.03 6.35
N TRP A 277 4.61 20.92 6.64
CA TRP A 277 3.45 21.13 5.78
C TRP A 277 3.83 21.71 4.41
N LEU A 278 4.82 22.61 4.33
CA LEU A 278 5.29 23.19 3.06
C LEU A 278 5.83 22.13 2.08
N PRO A 279 6.83 21.29 2.44
CA PRO A 279 7.30 20.24 1.53
C PRO A 279 6.25 19.16 1.29
N ALA A 280 5.36 18.90 2.26
CA ALA A 280 4.23 17.99 2.05
C ALA A 280 3.24 18.57 1.02
N LEU A 281 2.96 19.87 1.08
CA LEU A 281 2.10 20.59 0.15
C LEU A 281 2.72 20.63 -1.25
N SER A 282 4.02 20.87 -1.37
CA SER A 282 4.70 20.87 -2.68
C SER A 282 4.65 19.49 -3.34
N VAL A 283 4.92 18.42 -2.57
CA VAL A 283 4.79 17.05 -3.06
C VAL A 283 3.34 16.73 -3.41
N ALA A 284 2.38 17.14 -2.58
CA ALA A 284 0.96 16.96 -2.85
C ALA A 284 0.59 17.66 -4.17
N LEU A 285 0.99 18.92 -4.37
CA LEU A 285 0.70 19.69 -5.57
C LEU A 285 1.27 19.04 -6.83
N VAL A 286 2.50 18.51 -6.79
CA VAL A 286 3.06 17.74 -7.92
C VAL A 286 2.21 16.50 -8.20
N ILE A 287 1.82 15.75 -7.16
CA ILE A 287 0.95 14.58 -7.32
C ILE A 287 -0.41 14.99 -7.90
N VAL A 288 -1.00 16.10 -7.45
CA VAL A 288 -2.24 16.67 -8.00
C VAL A 288 -2.10 16.93 -9.49
N CYS A 289 -1.10 17.71 -9.88
CA CYS A 289 -0.92 18.13 -11.27
C CYS A 289 -0.75 16.91 -12.19
N VAL A 290 0.10 15.96 -11.81
CA VAL A 290 0.26 14.71 -12.55
C VAL A 290 -1.07 13.95 -12.60
N SER A 291 -1.82 13.95 -11.51
CA SER A 291 -3.06 13.20 -11.43
C SER A 291 -4.27 13.84 -12.11
N ALA A 292 -4.27 15.15 -12.34
CA ALA A 292 -5.31 15.84 -13.10
C ALA A 292 -5.26 15.47 -14.59
N TYR A 293 -4.07 15.16 -15.12
CA TYR A 293 -3.94 14.51 -16.44
C TYR A 293 -4.43 13.06 -16.46
N PHE A 294 -4.64 12.45 -15.29
CA PHE A 294 -5.08 11.06 -15.12
C PHE A 294 -6.22 10.94 -14.08
N PRO A 295 -7.41 11.49 -14.36
CA PRO A 295 -8.48 11.70 -13.39
C PRO A 295 -8.81 10.50 -12.47
N PRO A 296 -8.93 9.25 -12.95
CA PRO A 296 -9.21 8.13 -12.06
C PRO A 296 -8.07 7.86 -11.07
N ILE A 297 -6.80 8.04 -11.47
CA ILE A 297 -5.64 7.77 -10.61
C ILE A 297 -5.57 8.76 -9.44
N GLY A 298 -5.77 10.04 -9.72
CA GLY A 298 -5.67 11.09 -8.70
C GLY A 298 -6.59 10.86 -7.53
N PHE A 299 -7.84 10.56 -7.86
CA PHE A 299 -8.84 10.17 -6.89
C PHE A 299 -8.36 9.08 -5.91
N PHE A 300 -7.76 8.02 -6.43
CA PHE A 300 -7.29 6.90 -5.62
C PHE A 300 -6.09 7.25 -4.74
N ILE A 301 -5.11 7.98 -5.26
CA ILE A 301 -3.91 8.34 -4.50
C ILE A 301 -4.28 9.21 -3.29
N PHE A 302 -5.15 10.20 -3.48
CA PHE A 302 -5.57 11.09 -2.40
C PHE A 302 -6.40 10.39 -1.32
N ILE A 303 -7.38 9.57 -1.72
CA ILE A 303 -8.18 8.81 -0.76
C ILE A 303 -7.30 7.85 0.03
N MET A 304 -6.37 7.16 -0.64
CA MET A 304 -5.46 6.24 0.03
C MET A 304 -4.55 6.98 1.02
N ALA A 305 -3.96 8.10 0.62
CA ALA A 305 -3.11 8.89 1.51
C ALA A 305 -3.89 9.41 2.74
N GLY A 306 -5.06 10.03 2.52
CA GLY A 306 -5.90 10.56 3.58
C GLY A 306 -6.39 9.48 4.55
N SER A 307 -6.84 8.35 4.01
CA SER A 307 -7.31 7.21 4.82
C SER A 307 -6.19 6.54 5.63
N MET A 308 -4.99 6.42 5.07
CA MET A 308 -3.82 5.91 5.81
C MET A 308 -3.42 6.85 6.95
N MET A 309 -3.48 8.17 6.73
CA MET A 309 -3.21 9.16 7.77
C MET A 309 -4.25 9.10 8.89
N ALA A 310 -5.54 9.12 8.55
CA ALA A 310 -6.62 9.01 9.54
C ALA A 310 -6.51 7.70 10.36
N GLY A 311 -6.16 6.60 9.68
CA GLY A 311 -5.97 5.31 10.30
C GLY A 311 -4.71 5.17 11.18
N GLY A 312 -3.72 6.05 11.02
CA GLY A 312 -2.57 6.08 11.93
C GLY A 312 -2.95 6.65 13.29
N ASN A 313 -3.79 7.69 13.28
CA ASN A 313 -4.00 8.59 14.41
C ASN A 313 -4.89 7.97 15.50
N ILE A 314 -5.94 7.26 15.13
CA ILE A 314 -6.97 6.76 16.09
C ILE A 314 -6.47 5.60 16.95
N ARG A 315 -5.38 4.94 16.55
CA ARG A 315 -4.76 3.84 17.31
C ARG A 315 -4.24 4.25 18.69
N SER A 316 -4.10 5.55 18.93
CA SER A 316 -3.71 6.11 20.23
C SER A 316 -4.74 5.85 21.36
N VAL A 317 -5.97 5.40 21.05
CA VAL A 317 -6.99 5.05 22.07
C VAL A 317 -6.50 3.92 22.98
N TYR A 318 -5.67 3.02 22.45
CA TYR A 318 -5.13 1.88 23.16
C TYR A 318 -3.71 2.12 23.71
N SER A 319 -3.20 3.35 23.67
CA SER A 319 -1.85 3.64 24.20
C SER A 319 -1.89 3.68 25.73
N SER A 320 -1.06 2.85 26.37
CA SER A 320 -0.79 2.88 27.80
C SER A 320 0.21 3.99 28.19
N MET A 321 0.85 4.69 27.25
CA MET A 321 1.88 5.69 27.59
C MET A 321 1.32 7.03 28.11
N LEU A 322 0.00 7.15 28.28
CA LEU A 322 -0.66 8.35 28.83
C LEU A 322 -1.60 7.96 30.00
N ILE A 323 -1.12 7.08 30.88
CA ILE A 323 -1.84 6.67 32.11
C ILE A 323 -1.87 7.85 33.09
N THR A 324 -2.79 8.78 32.85
CA THR A 324 -3.59 9.50 33.86
C THR A 324 -4.93 9.97 33.26
N VAL A 325 -5.33 9.47 32.08
CA VAL A 325 -6.51 9.96 31.37
C VAL A 325 -7.70 9.03 31.62
N GLY A 326 -8.78 9.58 32.20
CA GLY A 326 -10.05 8.89 32.42
C GLY A 326 -10.73 8.45 31.12
N ARG A 327 -11.79 7.64 31.26
CA ARG A 327 -12.48 7.02 30.09
C ARG A 327 -13.15 8.07 29.20
N ASN A 328 -13.70 9.12 29.81
CA ASN A 328 -14.43 10.16 29.09
C ASN A 328 -13.47 11.03 28.26
N GLU A 329 -12.33 11.39 28.84
CA GLU A 329 -11.28 12.15 28.17
C GLU A 329 -10.69 11.34 27.01
N ARG A 330 -10.52 10.02 27.14
CA ARG A 330 -10.12 9.16 26.01
C ARG A 330 -11.14 9.18 24.87
N PHE A 331 -12.43 9.18 25.18
CA PHE A 331 -13.50 9.29 24.20
C PHE A 331 -13.47 10.65 23.49
N ILE A 332 -13.46 11.74 24.24
CA ILE A 332 -13.46 13.11 23.71
C ILE A 332 -12.18 13.36 22.88
N THR A 333 -11.01 12.95 23.38
CA THR A 333 -9.74 13.15 22.65
C THR A 333 -9.66 12.32 21.36
N ALA A 334 -10.26 11.13 21.33
CA ALA A 334 -10.30 10.33 20.11
C ALA A 334 -11.31 10.87 19.09
N LEU A 335 -12.46 11.36 19.56
CA LEU A 335 -13.47 11.98 18.71
C LEU A 335 -12.95 13.28 18.09
N THR A 336 -12.34 14.15 18.90
CA THR A 336 -11.71 15.39 18.42
C THR A 336 -10.58 15.09 17.46
N LEU A 337 -9.77 14.06 17.71
CA LEU A 337 -8.73 13.63 16.78
C LEU A 337 -9.28 13.13 15.44
N ALA A 338 -10.39 12.38 15.45
CA ALA A 338 -11.05 11.93 14.22
C ALA A 338 -11.63 13.11 13.43
N ALA A 339 -12.35 14.02 14.10
CA ALA A 339 -12.92 15.21 13.49
C ALA A 339 -11.83 16.14 12.91
N THR A 340 -10.78 16.41 13.68
CA THR A 340 -9.63 17.22 13.20
C THR A 340 -8.88 16.53 12.07
N SER A 341 -8.73 15.21 12.08
CA SER A 341 -8.15 14.47 10.93
C SER A 341 -8.97 14.67 9.67
N VAL A 342 -10.30 14.60 9.76
CA VAL A 342 -11.19 14.80 8.61
C VAL A 342 -11.05 16.23 8.09
N VAL A 343 -11.15 17.23 8.96
CA VAL A 343 -11.01 18.66 8.60
C VAL A 343 -9.64 18.94 7.98
N LEU A 344 -8.56 18.42 8.59
CA LEU A 344 -7.20 18.67 8.15
C LEU A 344 -6.88 17.98 6.81
N ILE A 345 -7.61 16.92 6.44
CA ILE A 345 -7.48 16.29 5.12
C ILE A 345 -8.42 16.95 4.10
N THR A 346 -9.65 17.32 4.48
CA THR A 346 -10.60 17.96 3.56
C THR A 346 -10.13 19.34 3.10
N ILE A 347 -9.61 20.18 4.00
CA ILE A 347 -9.19 21.54 3.66
C ILE A 347 -8.12 21.54 2.53
N PRO A 348 -7.00 20.79 2.63
CA PRO A 348 -6.04 20.69 1.54
C PRO A 348 -6.64 20.15 0.25
N VAL A 349 -7.55 19.16 0.33
CA VAL A 349 -8.22 18.60 -0.87
C VAL A 349 -9.09 19.65 -1.55
N ILE A 350 -9.80 20.49 -0.79
CA ILE A 350 -10.59 21.61 -1.32
C ILE A 350 -9.68 22.63 -2.01
N ILE A 351 -8.59 23.02 -1.34
CA ILE A 351 -7.61 23.97 -1.90
C ILE A 351 -7.02 23.41 -3.20
N ILE A 352 -6.64 22.14 -3.19
CA ILE A 352 -6.12 21.41 -4.35
C ILE A 352 -7.14 21.39 -5.50
N ALA A 353 -8.40 21.09 -5.21
CA ALA A 353 -9.44 21.04 -6.23
C ALA A 353 -9.74 22.44 -6.80
N ALA A 354 -9.80 23.47 -5.94
CA ALA A 354 -9.94 24.85 -6.37
C ALA A 354 -8.76 25.30 -7.25
N LEU A 355 -7.53 24.95 -6.86
CA LEU A 355 -6.33 25.18 -7.67
C LEU A 355 -6.40 24.41 -8.99
N SER A 356 -6.94 23.19 -9.02
CA SER A 356 -7.07 22.44 -10.27
C SER A 356 -8.03 23.10 -11.27
N VAL A 357 -9.11 23.75 -10.80
CA VAL A 357 -10.00 24.53 -11.68
C VAL A 357 -9.27 25.75 -12.26
N LEU A 358 -8.44 26.42 -11.47
CA LEU A 358 -7.61 27.53 -11.95
C LEU A 358 -6.51 27.06 -12.91
N LEU A 359 -5.94 25.88 -12.68
CA LEU A 359 -4.89 25.32 -13.52
C LEU A 359 -5.44 24.78 -14.83
N GLU A 360 -6.68 24.31 -14.88
CA GLU A 360 -7.34 23.84 -16.11
C GLU A 360 -7.38 24.90 -17.21
N THR A 361 -7.45 26.20 -16.86
CA THR A 361 -7.46 27.29 -17.85
C THR A 361 -6.07 27.65 -18.36
N ILE A 362 -5.00 27.24 -17.68
CA ILE A 362 -3.60 27.62 -17.97
C ILE A 362 -2.81 26.45 -18.54
N MET A 363 -3.09 25.23 -18.08
CA MET A 363 -2.30 24.04 -18.39
C MET A 363 -2.54 23.57 -19.82
N PRO A 364 -1.48 23.34 -20.61
CA PRO A 364 -1.61 22.88 -21.98
C PRO A 364 -1.94 21.38 -22.03
N ASP A 365 -2.58 20.99 -23.13
CA ASP A 365 -2.74 19.58 -23.50
C ASP A 365 -1.37 18.96 -23.79
N ILE A 366 -1.08 17.82 -23.15
CA ILE A 366 0.19 17.13 -23.34
C ILE A 366 -0.03 15.99 -24.33
N ARG A 367 0.73 16.00 -25.44
CA ARG A 367 0.75 14.88 -26.40
C ARG A 367 1.90 13.93 -26.07
N LEU A 368 1.58 12.74 -25.58
CA LEU A 368 2.56 11.67 -25.34
C LEU A 368 2.13 10.43 -26.13
N TRP A 369 3.06 9.88 -26.94
CA TRP A 369 2.84 8.66 -27.73
C TRP A 369 1.56 8.68 -28.58
N GLY A 370 1.26 9.82 -29.20
CA GLY A 370 0.08 9.99 -30.06
C GLY A 370 -1.25 10.13 -29.30
N LYS A 371 -1.24 10.06 -27.96
CA LYS A 371 -2.42 10.36 -27.13
C LYS A 371 -2.35 11.79 -26.59
N THR A 372 -3.47 12.49 -26.65
CA THR A 372 -3.67 13.80 -26.02
C THR A 372 -4.17 13.60 -24.59
N PHE A 373 -3.39 14.07 -23.63
CA PHE A 373 -3.77 14.15 -22.23
C PHE A 373 -4.21 15.58 -21.93
N THR A 374 -5.52 15.75 -21.79
CA THR A 374 -6.13 17.01 -21.38
C THR A 374 -6.05 17.14 -19.87
N PHE A 375 -5.72 18.32 -19.37
CA PHE A 375 -5.80 18.59 -17.94
C PHE A 375 -7.28 18.73 -17.56
N GLU A 376 -7.82 17.80 -16.79
CA GLU A 376 -9.20 17.90 -16.30
C GLU A 376 -9.20 18.34 -14.84
N ALA A 377 -10.03 19.34 -14.50
CA ALA A 377 -10.20 19.73 -13.12
C ALA A 377 -10.71 18.56 -12.26
N ILE A 378 -10.20 18.47 -11.04
CA ILE A 378 -10.51 17.37 -10.14
C ILE A 378 -11.95 17.51 -9.65
N ASN A 379 -12.81 16.56 -10.03
CA ASN A 379 -14.18 16.53 -9.56
C ASN A 379 -14.24 16.30 -8.04
N MET A 380 -14.67 17.31 -7.29
CA MET A 380 -14.74 17.26 -5.83
C MET A 380 -15.79 16.29 -5.29
N ARG A 381 -16.86 16.01 -6.02
CA ARG A 381 -18.01 15.23 -5.52
C ARG A 381 -17.60 13.85 -5.00
N PRO A 382 -16.94 12.98 -5.78
CA PRO A 382 -16.56 11.66 -5.29
C PRO A 382 -15.53 11.77 -4.14
N PHE A 383 -14.68 12.79 -4.12
CA PHE A 383 -13.68 12.98 -3.06
C PHE A 383 -14.32 13.22 -1.70
N PHE A 384 -15.28 14.14 -1.63
CA PHE A 384 -15.98 14.43 -0.39
C PHE A 384 -16.75 13.21 0.12
N VAL A 385 -17.47 12.54 -0.78
CA VAL A 385 -18.24 11.34 -0.44
C VAL A 385 -17.31 10.25 0.07
N ALA A 386 -16.22 9.97 -0.66
CA ALA A 386 -15.24 8.99 -0.25
C ALA A 386 -14.62 9.34 1.09
N LEU A 387 -14.16 10.58 1.28
CA LEU A 387 -13.42 10.95 2.47
C LEU A 387 -14.30 10.94 3.74
N LEU A 388 -15.50 11.52 3.65
CA LEU A 388 -16.43 11.58 4.77
C LEU A 388 -17.01 10.22 5.15
N LEU A 389 -17.17 9.31 4.19
CA LEU A 389 -17.67 7.95 4.43
C LEU A 389 -16.55 7.00 4.88
N ILE A 390 -15.41 7.02 4.21
CA ILE A 390 -14.34 6.03 4.41
C ILE A 390 -13.60 6.25 5.72
N ILE A 391 -13.33 7.50 6.11
CA ILE A 391 -12.58 7.78 7.34
C ILE A 391 -13.27 7.17 8.58
N PRO A 392 -14.55 7.46 8.89
CA PRO A 392 -15.21 6.86 10.06
C PRO A 392 -15.31 5.34 9.96
N VAL A 393 -15.53 4.79 8.76
CA VAL A 393 -15.53 3.33 8.54
C VAL A 393 -14.16 2.73 8.89
N ILE A 394 -13.06 3.22 8.32
CA ILE A 394 -11.72 2.72 8.61
C ILE A 394 -11.41 2.85 10.09
N SER A 395 -11.75 3.98 10.67
CA SER A 395 -11.57 4.26 12.09
C SER A 395 -12.29 3.23 12.97
N THR A 396 -13.54 2.92 12.63
CA THR A 396 -14.35 1.88 13.28
C THR A 396 -13.68 0.52 13.21
N PHE A 397 -13.25 0.09 12.02
CA PHE A 397 -12.60 -1.19 11.83
C PHE A 397 -11.26 -1.29 12.55
N GLN A 398 -10.50 -0.20 12.60
CA GLN A 398 -9.25 -0.18 13.35
C GLN A 398 -9.46 -0.24 14.85
N LEU A 399 -10.55 0.35 15.36
CA LEU A 399 -10.94 0.21 16.77
C LEU A 399 -11.34 -1.22 17.10
N ILE A 400 -12.12 -1.88 16.23
CA ILE A 400 -12.56 -3.27 16.39
C ILE A 400 -11.35 -4.23 16.31
N PHE A 401 -10.54 -4.09 15.26
CA PHE A 401 -9.42 -4.98 14.94
C PHE A 401 -8.06 -4.48 15.42
N TYR A 402 -8.01 -3.69 16.50
CA TYR A 402 -6.75 -3.09 16.97
C TYR A 402 -5.65 -4.13 17.29
N ARG A 403 -6.03 -5.33 17.75
CA ARG A 403 -5.11 -6.48 18.00
C ARG A 403 -4.77 -7.25 16.73
N LYS A 404 -5.57 -7.13 15.68
CA LYS A 404 -5.43 -7.85 14.41
C LYS A 404 -5.33 -6.83 13.26
N PRO A 405 -4.27 -6.00 13.22
CA PRO A 405 -4.13 -4.92 12.23
C PRO A 405 -4.14 -5.42 10.78
N ILE A 406 -3.76 -6.68 10.58
CA ILE A 406 -3.89 -7.45 9.34
C ILE A 406 -5.33 -7.48 8.84
N LEU A 407 -6.32 -7.81 9.69
CA LEU A 407 -7.74 -7.81 9.29
C LEU A 407 -8.24 -6.41 8.95
N GLY A 408 -7.81 -5.40 9.70
CA GLY A 408 -8.12 -4.00 9.39
C GLY A 408 -7.58 -3.58 8.01
N LEU A 409 -6.42 -4.10 7.59
CA LEU A 409 -5.89 -3.86 6.26
C LEU A 409 -6.66 -4.60 5.16
N VAL A 410 -7.03 -5.87 5.36
CA VAL A 410 -7.88 -6.59 4.39
C VAL A 410 -9.13 -5.79 4.13
N PHE A 411 -9.79 -5.39 5.22
CA PHE A 411 -11.02 -4.64 5.13
C PHE A 411 -10.80 -3.30 4.43
N PHE A 412 -9.70 -2.61 4.72
CA PHE A 412 -9.33 -1.38 4.02
C PHE A 412 -9.13 -1.60 2.52
N MET A 413 -8.35 -2.62 2.12
CA MET A 413 -8.14 -2.97 0.72
C MET A 413 -9.44 -3.36 0.03
N PHE A 414 -10.29 -4.13 0.71
CA PHE A 414 -11.60 -4.53 0.21
C PHE A 414 -12.53 -3.34 -0.01
N MET A 415 -12.64 -2.44 0.97
CA MET A 415 -13.45 -1.21 0.83
C MET A 415 -12.91 -0.31 -0.28
N PHE A 416 -11.59 -0.20 -0.41
CA PHE A 416 -10.98 0.55 -1.49
C PHE A 416 -11.28 -0.08 -2.86
N GLN A 417 -11.24 -1.41 -2.97
CA GLN A 417 -11.60 -2.13 -4.19
C GLN A 417 -13.09 -1.97 -4.52
N LEU A 418 -13.98 -2.04 -3.54
CA LEU A 418 -15.41 -1.78 -3.73
C LEU A 418 -15.66 -0.36 -4.23
N LEU A 419 -14.95 0.61 -3.66
CA LEU A 419 -15.04 1.99 -4.09
C LEU A 419 -14.48 2.20 -5.49
N PHE A 420 -13.37 1.55 -5.82
CA PHE A 420 -12.79 1.52 -7.16
C PHE A 420 -13.80 1.00 -8.19
N VAL A 421 -14.38 -0.17 -7.90
CA VAL A 421 -15.44 -0.78 -8.69
C VAL A 421 -16.62 0.19 -8.82
N SER A 422 -17.08 0.80 -7.72
CA SER A 422 -18.20 1.75 -7.77
C SER A 422 -17.93 2.98 -8.63
N VAL A 423 -16.70 3.50 -8.66
CA VAL A 423 -16.34 4.67 -9.46
C VAL A 423 -16.28 4.32 -10.94
N ILE A 424 -15.72 3.15 -11.28
CA ILE A 424 -15.73 2.67 -12.67
C ILE A 424 -17.15 2.41 -13.16
N PHE A 425 -17.97 1.77 -12.32
CA PHE A 425 -19.34 1.45 -12.66
C PHE A 425 -20.31 2.61 -12.45
N TRP A 426 -19.85 3.78 -11.97
CA TRP A 426 -20.68 4.96 -11.71
C TRP A 426 -21.42 5.47 -12.96
N ARG A 427 -20.89 5.14 -14.15
CA ARG A 427 -21.54 5.45 -15.43
C ARG A 427 -22.75 4.56 -15.75
N LYS A 428 -23.05 3.53 -14.95
CA LYS A 428 -24.20 2.65 -15.17
C LYS A 428 -25.46 3.20 -14.47
N PRO A 429 -26.64 3.13 -15.11
CA PRO A 429 -27.90 3.69 -14.61
C PRO A 429 -28.41 3.08 -13.29
N LEU A 430 -27.88 1.91 -12.90
CA LEU A 430 -28.22 1.26 -11.63
C LEU A 430 -27.57 1.96 -10.43
N LEU A 431 -26.37 2.53 -10.62
CA LEU A 431 -25.64 3.24 -9.58
C LEU A 431 -26.18 4.65 -9.36
N THR A 432 -26.80 5.27 -10.36
CA THR A 432 -27.41 6.61 -10.22
C THR A 432 -28.62 6.60 -9.28
N VAL A 433 -29.37 5.48 -9.22
CA VAL A 433 -30.49 5.30 -8.28
C VAL A 433 -30.01 5.19 -6.83
N ILE A 434 -28.93 4.45 -6.58
CA ILE A 434 -28.35 4.30 -5.24
C ILE A 434 -27.58 5.57 -4.83
N ALA A 435 -27.01 6.29 -5.79
CA ALA A 435 -26.21 7.50 -5.60
C ALA A 435 -27.03 8.80 -5.46
N ASN A 436 -28.30 8.72 -5.04
CA ASN A 436 -29.04 9.92 -4.67
C ASN A 436 -28.30 10.66 -3.53
N PRO A 437 -28.09 11.98 -3.60
CA PRO A 437 -27.47 12.78 -2.54
C PRO A 437 -28.02 12.47 -1.13
N ILE A 438 -29.32 12.18 -1.02
CA ILE A 438 -29.97 11.80 0.25
C ILE A 438 -29.42 10.48 0.78
N SER A 439 -29.31 9.45 -0.07
CA SER A 439 -28.75 8.14 0.32
C SER A 439 -27.28 8.25 0.74
N ILE A 440 -26.50 9.07 0.03
CA ILE A 440 -25.10 9.32 0.36
C ILE A 440 -24.98 10.04 1.72
N ALA A 441 -25.78 11.08 1.95
CA ALA A 441 -25.82 11.77 3.23
C ALA A 441 -26.22 10.81 4.37
N GLY A 442 -27.23 9.96 4.15
CA GLY A 442 -27.64 8.91 5.07
C GLY A 442 -26.52 7.93 5.41
N LEU A 443 -25.76 7.45 4.41
CA LEU A 443 -24.61 6.57 4.62
C LEU A 443 -23.48 7.26 5.40
N ILE A 444 -23.21 8.54 5.12
CA ILE A 444 -22.21 9.33 5.87
C ILE A 444 -22.65 9.42 7.34
N VAL A 445 -23.89 9.85 7.61
CA VAL A 445 -24.42 9.96 8.99
C VAL A 445 -24.36 8.61 9.70
N LEU A 446 -24.82 7.54 9.05
CA LEU A 446 -24.79 6.18 9.60
C LEU A 446 -23.37 5.73 9.94
N SER A 447 -22.40 6.00 9.07
CA SER A 447 -20.99 5.63 9.30
C SER A 447 -20.39 6.34 10.52
N TRP A 448 -20.73 7.62 10.73
CA TRP A 448 -20.31 8.39 11.89
C TRP A 448 -21.00 7.94 13.17
N VAL A 449 -22.29 7.65 13.12
CA VAL A 449 -23.04 7.09 14.26
C VAL A 449 -22.44 5.74 14.66
N LEU A 450 -22.16 4.86 13.70
CA LEU A 450 -21.51 3.57 13.97
C LEU A 450 -20.13 3.77 14.60
N PHE A 451 -19.32 4.69 14.06
CA PHE A 451 -18.02 5.03 14.63
C PHE A 451 -18.13 5.53 16.07
N LEU A 452 -19.07 6.44 16.36
CA LEU A 452 -19.32 6.96 17.70
C LEU A 452 -19.76 5.87 18.67
N LEU A 453 -20.64 4.96 18.25
CA LEU A 453 -21.09 3.81 19.06
C LEU A 453 -19.92 2.88 19.40
N VAL A 454 -19.11 2.52 18.41
CA VAL A 454 -17.94 1.67 18.61
C VAL A 454 -16.89 2.37 19.49
N LEU A 455 -16.63 3.65 19.26
CA LEU A 455 -15.71 4.44 20.06
C LEU A 455 -16.18 4.55 21.52
N ARG A 456 -17.47 4.83 21.74
CA ARG A 456 -18.07 4.88 23.08
C ARG A 456 -17.97 3.53 23.78
N TYR A 457 -18.27 2.44 23.08
CA TYR A 457 -18.14 1.09 23.64
C TYR A 457 -16.69 0.79 24.05
N VAL A 458 -15.73 1.06 23.16
CA VAL A 458 -14.30 0.81 23.41
C VAL A 458 -13.77 1.67 24.57
N CYS A 459 -14.11 2.95 24.64
CA CYS A 459 -13.59 3.85 25.67
C CYS A 459 -14.31 3.70 27.02
N MET A 460 -15.63 3.54 27.03
CA MET A 460 -16.44 3.59 28.26
C MET A 460 -16.74 2.22 28.87
N ARG A 461 -16.93 1.18 28.06
CA ARG A 461 -17.39 -0.14 28.55
C ARG A 461 -16.31 -1.22 28.60
N ARG A 462 -15.32 -1.15 27.71
CA ARG A 462 -14.31 -2.21 27.61
C ARG A 462 -13.36 -2.20 28.82
N CYS A 463 -12.98 -3.39 29.28
CA CYS A 463 -11.99 -3.55 30.33
C CYS A 463 -10.63 -2.97 29.91
N LEU A 464 -10.00 -2.23 30.82
CA LEU A 464 -8.68 -1.61 30.65
C LEU A 464 -7.55 -2.64 30.78
N VAL A 465 -7.81 -3.76 31.47
CA VAL A 465 -6.86 -4.85 31.71
C VAL A 465 -6.64 -5.61 30.40
N GLY A 466 -5.43 -5.52 29.83
CA GLY A 466 -5.04 -6.19 28.58
C GLY A 466 -4.88 -5.28 27.35
N GLN A 467 -4.79 -3.96 27.53
CA GLN A 467 -4.49 -3.01 26.44
C GLN A 467 -2.98 -2.79 26.20
N GLY A 468 -2.10 -3.44 26.99
CA GLY A 468 -0.64 -3.42 26.85
C GLY A 468 -0.11 -4.31 25.74
#